data_AF-A0A7R9LZM3-F1
#
_entry.id   AF-A0A7R9LZM3-F1
#
_cell.length_a   1.000
_cell.length_b   1.000
_cell.length_c   1.000
_cell.angle_alpha   90.00
_cell.angle_beta   90.00
_cell.angle_gamma   90.00
#
_symmetry.space_group_name_H-M   'P 1'
#
loop_
_entity.id
_entity.type
_entity.pdbx_description
1 polymer ?
#
loop_
_entity_poly.entity_id
_entity_poly.type
_entity_poly.pdbx_seq_one_letter_code
_entity_poly.pdbx_strand_id
1 'polypeptide(L)'
;MQLISDTVDHVISERVATDAQVPDFLQHSVNASVWADTYPTPPVNVNKAFDKLTKDEVIGQAINMLAAGHETTASQLCLITRILALKPWYQTKLVHEIHSTLYTKDTNELSMDYEKLQKMPFLDAFIKEVMRVNCSVT
;
A
#
# COMPACT_ATOMS: atom_id res chain seq x y z
N MET A 1 -14.09 -7.69 13.66
CA MET A 1 -12.66 -7.96 13.88
C MET A 1 -12.32 -9.44 13.72
N GLN A 2 -13.12 -10.36 14.30
CA GLN A 2 -12.93 -11.83 14.12
C GLN A 2 -12.84 -12.26 12.64
N LEU A 3 -13.75 -11.78 11.78
CA LEU A 3 -13.72 -12.10 10.34
C LEU A 3 -12.38 -11.77 9.65
N ILE A 4 -11.73 -10.66 10.03
CA ILE A 4 -10.45 -10.25 9.42
C ILE A 4 -9.32 -11.14 9.94
N SER A 5 -9.33 -11.47 11.25
CA SER A 5 -8.40 -12.43 11.84
C SER A 5 -8.49 -13.79 11.14
N ASP A 6 -9.71 -14.31 11.01
CA ASP A 6 -9.98 -15.61 10.36
C ASP A 6 -9.52 -15.62 8.90
N THR A 7 -9.70 -14.49 8.20
CA THR A 7 -9.24 -14.35 6.81
C THR A 7 -7.72 -14.31 6.72
N VAL A 8 -7.04 -13.54 7.58
CA VAL A 8 -5.57 -13.48 7.59
C VAL A 8 -4.98 -14.85 7.95
N ASP A 9 -5.56 -15.53 8.93
CA ASP A 9 -5.20 -16.90 9.29
C ASP A 9 -5.38 -17.88 8.13
N HIS A 10 -6.51 -17.79 7.43
CA HIS A 10 -6.77 -18.63 6.27
C HIS A 10 -5.74 -18.39 5.15
N VAL A 11 -5.47 -17.13 4.82
CA VAL A 11 -4.47 -16.75 3.80
C VAL A 11 -3.06 -17.22 4.18
N ILE A 12 -2.67 -17.13 5.45
CA ILE A 12 -1.38 -17.64 5.92
C ILE A 12 -1.32 -19.17 5.74
N SER A 13 -2.39 -19.89 6.11
CA SER A 13 -2.44 -21.34 5.99
C SER A 13 -2.38 -21.84 4.53
N GLU A 14 -3.04 -21.13 3.62
CA GLU A 14 -3.05 -21.44 2.18
C GLU A 14 -1.68 -21.23 1.54
N ARG A 15 -1.00 -20.15 1.90
CA ARG A 15 0.36 -19.84 1.41
C ARG A 15 1.38 -20.87 1.85
N VAL A 16 1.27 -21.32 3.10
CA VAL A 16 2.07 -22.42 3.63
C VAL A 16 1.84 -23.71 2.85
N ALA A 17 0.58 -24.04 2.55
CA ALA A 17 0.26 -25.26 1.82
C ALA A 17 0.74 -25.23 0.35
N THR A 18 0.82 -24.04 -0.25
CA THR A 18 1.14 -23.83 -1.67
C THR A 18 2.63 -23.48 -1.91
N ASP A 19 3.40 -23.24 -0.85
CA ASP A 19 4.76 -22.66 -0.87
C ASP A 19 4.88 -21.41 -1.77
N ALA A 20 3.80 -20.61 -1.80
CA ALA A 20 3.70 -19.45 -2.64
C ALA A 20 4.38 -18.25 -1.97
N GLN A 21 5.60 -17.93 -2.40
CA GLN A 21 6.35 -16.76 -1.93
C GLN A 21 5.90 -15.51 -2.67
N VAL A 22 4.81 -14.89 -2.21
CA VAL A 22 4.33 -13.60 -2.74
C VAL A 22 5.11 -12.47 -2.07
N PRO A 23 5.77 -11.55 -2.80
CA PRO A 23 6.58 -10.48 -2.21
C PRO A 23 5.70 -9.35 -1.64
N ASP A 24 4.95 -9.65 -0.57
CA ASP A 24 4.06 -8.72 0.11
C ASP A 24 4.40 -8.57 1.59
N PHE A 25 3.71 -7.63 2.25
CA PHE A 25 3.92 -7.35 3.67
C PHE A 25 3.75 -8.59 4.56
N LEU A 26 2.77 -9.46 4.25
CA LEU A 26 2.52 -10.65 5.05
C LEU A 26 3.71 -11.59 4.93
N GLN A 27 4.24 -11.84 3.74
CA GLN A 27 5.40 -12.71 3.56
C GLN A 27 6.64 -12.21 4.31
N HIS A 28 6.88 -10.90 4.33
CA HIS A 28 7.98 -10.34 5.11
C HIS A 28 7.76 -10.50 6.62
N SER A 29 6.52 -10.33 7.09
CA SER A 29 6.15 -10.51 8.50
C SER A 29 6.25 -11.98 8.95
N VAL A 30 5.87 -12.89 8.05
CA VAL A 30 6.02 -14.34 8.19
C VAL A 30 7.50 -14.73 8.29
N ASN A 31 8.36 -14.23 7.40
CA ASN A 31 9.79 -14.54 7.42
C ASN A 31 10.50 -14.03 8.69
N ALA A 32 9.95 -12.98 9.32
CA ALA A 32 10.45 -12.42 10.59
C ALA A 32 9.94 -13.13 11.85
N SER A 33 9.08 -14.15 11.70
CA SER A 33 8.38 -14.81 12.80
C SER A 33 9.12 -16.05 13.34
N VAL A 34 8.73 -16.52 14.54
CA VAL A 34 9.34 -17.68 15.23
C VAL A 34 9.31 -18.94 14.35
N TRP A 35 8.26 -19.07 13.55
CA TRP A 35 7.94 -20.27 12.79
C TRP A 35 8.61 -20.33 11.41
N ALA A 36 9.49 -19.36 11.09
CA ALA A 36 10.40 -19.47 9.95
C ALA A 36 11.22 -20.77 9.98
N ASP A 37 11.55 -21.30 11.16
CA ASP A 37 12.30 -22.56 11.29
C ASP A 37 11.47 -23.82 10.97
N THR A 38 10.14 -23.69 10.83
CA THR A 38 9.23 -24.81 10.48
C THR A 38 9.10 -25.01 8.96
N TYR A 39 9.62 -24.07 8.16
CA TYR A 39 9.55 -24.09 6.69
C TYR A 39 10.93 -23.80 6.10
N PRO A 40 11.37 -24.50 5.04
CA PRO A 40 12.70 -24.29 4.47
C PRO A 40 12.74 -22.94 3.72
N THR A 41 13.02 -21.85 4.43
CA THR A 41 13.31 -20.57 3.78
C THR A 41 14.76 -20.55 3.26
N PRO A 42 15.04 -19.94 2.09
CA PRO A 42 16.41 -19.73 1.62
C PRO A 42 17.22 -18.94 2.67
N PRO A 43 18.53 -19.21 2.83
CA PRO A 43 19.30 -18.67 3.93
C PRO A 43 19.47 -17.15 3.80
N VAL A 44 18.68 -16.40 4.55
CA VAL A 44 18.88 -14.96 4.73
C VAL A 44 19.78 -14.75 5.94
N ASN A 45 20.98 -14.22 5.71
CA ASN A 45 21.96 -13.95 6.77
C ASN A 45 21.55 -12.69 7.56
N VAL A 46 20.65 -12.85 8.54
CA VAL A 46 20.26 -11.77 9.46
C VAL A 46 21.03 -11.86 10.76
N ASN A 47 22.16 -11.15 10.84
CA ASN A 47 22.87 -10.88 12.09
C ASN A 47 22.07 -9.87 12.94
N LYS A 48 21.08 -10.32 13.71
CA LYS A 48 20.63 -9.67 14.96
C LYS A 48 19.55 -10.51 15.65
N ALA A 49 19.76 -10.76 16.94
CA ALA A 49 18.73 -11.26 17.85
C ALA A 49 17.60 -10.23 17.96
N PHE A 50 16.59 -10.34 17.10
CA PHE A 50 15.26 -9.80 17.34
C PHE A 50 14.44 -10.96 17.90
N ASP A 51 13.71 -10.72 18.99
CA ASP A 51 12.66 -11.65 19.42
C ASP A 51 11.73 -11.87 18.22
N LYS A 52 11.65 -13.12 17.78
CA LYS A 52 10.91 -13.47 16.57
C LYS A 52 9.41 -13.24 16.83
N LEU A 53 8.67 -12.74 15.85
CA LEU A 53 7.23 -12.43 15.99
C LEU A 53 6.39 -13.71 16.23
N THR A 54 5.43 -13.62 17.15
CA THR A 54 4.41 -14.65 17.36
C THR A 54 3.29 -14.56 16.31
N LYS A 55 2.52 -15.64 16.14
CA LYS A 55 1.42 -15.68 15.15
C LYS A 55 0.38 -14.59 15.40
N ASP A 56 -0.01 -14.40 16.65
CA ASP A 56 -0.99 -13.40 17.05
C ASP A 56 -0.48 -11.97 16.81
N GLU A 57 0.81 -11.73 16.97
CA GLU A 57 1.42 -10.44 16.63
C GLU A 57 1.42 -10.20 15.12
N VAL A 58 1.73 -11.19 14.28
CA VAL A 58 1.68 -11.04 12.82
C VAL A 58 0.26 -10.71 12.35
N ILE A 59 -0.75 -11.41 12.87
CA ILE A 59 -2.16 -11.14 12.56
C ILE A 59 -2.56 -9.75 13.07
N GLY A 60 -2.17 -9.40 14.29
CA GLY A 60 -2.42 -8.08 14.88
C GLY A 60 -1.80 -6.95 14.04
N GLN A 61 -0.57 -7.12 13.56
CA GLN A 61 0.09 -6.14 12.68
C GLN A 61 -0.60 -6.04 11.32
N ALA A 62 -1.04 -7.15 10.73
CA ALA A 62 -1.80 -7.15 9.48
C ALA A 62 -3.13 -6.39 9.63
N ILE A 63 -3.86 -6.63 10.71
CA ILE A 63 -5.11 -5.94 11.02
C ILE A 63 -4.86 -4.44 11.23
N ASN A 64 -3.83 -4.09 12.01
CA ASN A 64 -3.46 -2.70 12.25
C ASN A 64 -3.12 -1.96 10.96
N MET A 65 -2.31 -2.57 10.09
CA MET A 65 -1.95 -1.98 8.80
C MET A 65 -3.19 -1.77 7.92
N LEU A 66 -4.09 -2.75 7.86
CA LEU A 66 -5.31 -2.64 7.06
C LEU A 66 -6.25 -1.56 7.62
N ALA A 67 -6.48 -1.54 8.93
CA ALA A 67 -7.36 -0.58 9.58
C ALA A 67 -6.83 0.85 9.45
N ALA A 68 -5.53 1.06 9.75
CA ALA A 68 -4.89 2.36 9.64
C ALA A 68 -4.84 2.84 8.19
N GLY A 69 -4.60 1.95 7.23
CA GLY A 69 -4.55 2.27 5.81
C GLY A 69 -5.93 2.57 5.21
N HIS A 70 -6.98 1.85 5.63
CA HIS A 70 -8.31 1.97 5.04
C HIS A 70 -8.97 3.31 5.37
N GLU A 71 -9.16 3.61 6.65
CA GLU A 71 -9.93 4.79 7.07
C GLU A 71 -9.26 6.11 6.66
N THR A 72 -7.93 6.16 6.77
CA THR A 72 -7.16 7.37 6.45
C THR A 72 -7.13 7.65 4.96
N THR A 73 -6.92 6.63 4.11
CA THR A 73 -6.88 6.82 2.66
C THR A 73 -8.26 7.09 2.07
N ALA A 74 -9.30 6.40 2.56
CA ALA A 74 -10.68 6.62 2.11
C ALA A 74 -11.13 8.06 2.39
N SER A 75 -10.93 8.52 3.63
CA SER A 75 -11.29 9.87 4.04
C SER A 75 -10.50 10.94 3.26
N GLN A 76 -9.20 10.71 3.03
CA GLN A 76 -8.39 11.61 2.24
C GLN A 76 -8.83 11.68 0.76
N LEU A 77 -9.20 10.56 0.17
CA LEU A 77 -9.70 10.51 -1.21
C LEU A 77 -11.04 11.24 -1.36
N CYS A 78 -11.93 11.11 -0.37
CA CYS A 78 -13.18 11.87 -0.31
C CYS A 78 -12.92 13.38 -0.32
N LEU A 79 -11.97 13.86 0.49
CA LEU A 79 -11.61 15.27 0.56
C LEU A 79 -10.98 15.79 -0.73
N ILE A 80 -10.06 15.01 -1.32
CA ILE A 80 -9.48 15.31 -2.63
C ILE A 80 -10.58 15.47 -3.68
N THR A 81 -11.47 14.50 -3.78
CA THR A 81 -12.55 14.50 -4.78
C THR A 81 -13.50 15.67 -4.57
N ARG A 82 -13.82 16.01 -3.31
CA ARG A 82 -14.61 17.19 -2.97
C ARG A 82 -13.94 18.48 -3.46
N ILE A 83 -12.64 18.65 -3.28
CA ILE A 83 -11.92 19.85 -3.73
C ILE A 83 -11.91 19.95 -5.26
N LEU A 84 -11.71 18.81 -5.94
CA LEU A 84 -11.76 18.75 -7.40
C LEU A 84 -13.16 19.14 -7.93
N ALA A 85 -14.23 18.66 -7.29
CA ALA A 85 -15.60 19.02 -7.65
C ALA A 85 -15.90 20.51 -7.45
N LEU A 86 -15.35 21.12 -6.40
CA LEU A 86 -15.56 22.55 -6.10
C LEU A 86 -14.67 23.47 -6.93
N LYS A 87 -13.51 23.00 -7.40
CA LYS A 87 -12.53 23.81 -8.14
C LYS A 87 -12.09 23.13 -9.44
N PRO A 88 -12.91 23.21 -10.51
CA PRO A 88 -12.66 22.52 -11.78
C PRO A 88 -11.34 22.93 -12.45
N TRP A 89 -10.83 24.13 -12.18
CA TRP A 89 -9.51 24.59 -12.66
C TRP A 89 -8.37 23.63 -12.27
N TYR A 90 -8.35 23.14 -11.02
CA TYR A 90 -7.32 22.20 -10.58
C TYR A 90 -7.49 20.84 -11.26
N GLN A 91 -8.72 20.40 -11.48
CA GLN A 91 -9.02 19.17 -12.20
C GLN A 91 -8.50 19.23 -13.64
N THR A 92 -8.79 20.30 -14.38
CA THR A 92 -8.30 20.46 -15.76
C THR A 92 -6.78 20.43 -15.82
N LYS A 93 -6.11 21.13 -14.88
CA LYS A 93 -4.65 21.17 -14.84
C LYS A 93 -4.02 19.82 -14.49
N LEU A 94 -4.61 19.07 -13.54
CA LEU A 94 -4.17 17.71 -13.19
C LEU A 94 -4.35 16.74 -14.36
N VAL A 95 -5.53 16.76 -15.01
CA VAL A 95 -5.83 15.92 -16.17
C VAL A 95 -4.83 16.21 -17.29
N HIS A 96 -4.53 17.48 -17.55
CA HIS A 96 -3.51 17.85 -18.54
C HIS A 96 -2.12 17.29 -18.20
N GLU A 97 -1.66 17.44 -16.95
CA GLU A 97 -0.37 16.90 -16.50
C GLU A 97 -0.34 15.36 -16.65
N ILE A 98 -1.38 14.67 -16.19
CA ILE A 98 -1.49 13.20 -16.27
C ILE A 98 -1.43 12.73 -17.72
N HIS A 99 -2.23 13.33 -18.62
CA HIS A 99 -2.20 12.98 -20.03
C HIS A 99 -0.84 13.29 -20.66
N SER A 100 -0.22 14.43 -20.33
CA SER A 100 1.08 14.78 -20.90
C SER A 100 2.21 13.82 -20.50
N THR A 101 2.12 13.22 -19.31
CA THR A 101 3.16 12.36 -18.74
C THR A 101 2.92 10.87 -19.01
N LEU A 102 1.67 10.42 -19.02
CA LEU A 102 1.31 9.01 -19.24
C LEU A 102 1.15 8.65 -20.72
N TYR A 103 0.85 9.63 -21.58
CA TYR A 103 0.69 9.38 -23.00
C TYR A 103 2.05 9.21 -23.68
N THR A 104 2.34 7.99 -24.12
CA THR A 104 3.56 7.71 -24.89
C THR A 104 3.20 7.82 -26.37
N LYS A 105 3.79 8.79 -27.09
CA LYS A 105 3.52 9.02 -28.52
C LYS A 105 3.77 7.80 -29.40
N ASP A 106 4.63 6.90 -28.95
CA ASP A 106 5.11 5.76 -29.74
C ASP A 106 4.16 4.55 -29.70
N THR A 107 3.40 4.36 -28.62
CA THR A 107 2.51 3.19 -28.46
C THR A 107 1.03 3.55 -28.49
N ASN A 108 0.69 4.84 -28.41
CA ASN A 108 -0.70 5.30 -28.30
C ASN A 108 -1.47 4.64 -27.13
N GLU A 109 -0.72 4.13 -26.14
CA GLU A 109 -1.22 3.39 -24.98
C GLU A 109 -0.88 4.12 -23.68
N LEU A 110 -1.78 3.99 -22.70
CA LEU A 110 -1.60 4.55 -21.37
C LEU A 110 -0.72 3.61 -20.54
N SER A 111 0.60 3.85 -20.50
CA SER A 111 1.52 3.08 -19.65
C SER A 111 1.74 3.81 -18.32
N MET A 112 1.23 3.24 -17.22
CA MET A 112 1.48 3.72 -15.86
C MET A 112 2.75 3.10 -15.31
N ASP A 113 3.88 3.79 -15.51
CA ASP A 113 5.18 3.42 -14.95
C ASP A 113 5.46 4.23 -13.68
N TYR A 114 6.11 3.62 -12.68
CA TYR A 114 6.46 4.30 -11.42
C TYR A 114 7.33 5.55 -11.65
N GLU A 115 8.28 5.48 -12.60
CA GLU A 115 9.10 6.63 -12.99
C GLU A 115 8.28 7.77 -13.59
N LYS A 116 7.21 7.47 -14.34
CA LYS A 116 6.32 8.48 -14.92
C LYS A 116 5.47 9.12 -13.84
N LEU A 117 5.02 8.36 -12.85
CA LEU A 117 4.27 8.89 -11.71
C LEU A 117 5.10 9.90 -10.90
N GLN A 118 6.40 9.62 -10.69
CA GLN A 118 7.31 10.56 -10.04
C GLN A 118 7.53 11.86 -10.83
N LYS A 119 7.25 11.86 -12.15
CA LYS A 119 7.38 13.04 -13.03
C LYS A 119 6.12 13.92 -13.05
N MET A 120 5.24 13.81 -12.05
CA MET A 120 4.02 14.64 -11.92
C MET A 120 4.10 15.59 -10.71
N PRO A 121 4.87 16.69 -10.80
CA PRO A 121 5.08 17.60 -9.67
C PRO A 121 3.79 18.32 -9.21
N PHE A 122 2.84 18.59 -10.12
CA PHE A 122 1.62 19.28 -9.75
C PHE A 122 0.62 18.34 -9.05
N LEU A 123 0.53 17.07 -9.45
CA LEU A 123 -0.19 16.03 -8.71
C LEU A 123 0.34 15.88 -7.27
N ASP A 124 1.66 15.76 -7.10
CA ASP A 124 2.28 15.63 -5.77
C ASP A 124 2.04 16.88 -4.91
N ALA A 125 2.23 18.08 -5.47
CA ALA A 125 1.95 19.34 -4.79
C ALA A 125 0.47 19.48 -4.40
N PHE A 126 -0.44 19.05 -5.26
CA PHE A 126 -1.88 19.09 -5.00
C PHE A 126 -2.25 18.17 -3.83
N ILE A 127 -1.81 16.91 -3.84
CA ILE A 127 -2.09 15.97 -2.74
C ILE A 127 -1.55 16.51 -1.41
N LYS A 128 -0.32 17.03 -1.41
CA LYS A 128 0.29 17.65 -0.23
C LYS A 128 -0.48 18.86 0.27
N GLU A 129 -0.96 19.72 -0.63
CA GLU A 129 -1.76 20.89 -0.23
C GLU A 129 -3.13 20.48 0.33
N VAL A 130 -3.76 19.44 -0.23
CA VAL A 130 -5.00 18.90 0.33
C VAL A 130 -4.76 18.32 1.73
N MET A 131 -3.67 17.58 1.95
CA MET A 131 -3.28 17.07 3.27
C MET A 131 -2.98 18.20 4.25
N ARG A 132 -2.35 19.29 3.80
CA ARG A 132 -2.04 20.46 4.64
C ARG A 132 -3.31 21.17 5.12
N VAL A 133 -4.31 21.29 4.27
CA VAL A 133 -5.55 22.04 4.57
C VAL A 133 -6.58 21.17 5.29
N ASN A 134 -6.68 19.89 4.95
CA ASN A 134 -7.73 18.99 5.45
C ASN A 134 -7.12 17.68 5.97
N CYS A 135 -6.26 17.75 6.98
CA CYS A 135 -5.71 16.56 7.61
C CYS A 135 -6.85 15.63 8.07
N SER A 136 -6.92 14.43 7.49
CA SER A 136 -7.98 13.46 7.76
C SER A 136 -7.95 12.85 9.17
N VAL A 137 -6.88 13.12 9.94
CA VAL A 137 -6.79 12.73 11.35
C VAL A 137 -6.91 14.01 12.19
N THR A 138 -8.05 14.15 12.86
CA THR A 138 -8.30 15.06 13.99
C THR A 138 -8.78 14.19 15.14
#